data_AF-A0A933VWE8-F1
#
_entry.id   AF-A0A933VWE8-F1
#
_cell.length_a   1.000
_cell.length_b   1.000
_cell.length_c   1.000
_cell.angle_alpha   90.00
_cell.angle_beta   90.00
_cell.angle_gamma   90.00
#
_symmetry.space_group_name_H-M   'P 1'
#
loop_
_entity.id
_entity.type
_entity.pdbx_description
1 polymer ?
#
loop_
_entity_poly.entity_id
_entity_poly.type
_entity_poly.pdbx_seq_one_letter_code
_entity_poly.pdbx_strand_id
1 'polypeptide(L)'
;MNSQSQDEWPEQVVCARCGVALGNDYRANAIGLRFCPDCYKSAVEEKMRERSARVYLEGRCSNCGGSLINGYRQNQFGVLYCPPCYDRIAERRGPPSTGEEEG
;
A
#
# COMPACT_ATOMS: atom_id res chain seq x y z
N MET A 1 -19.20 25.86 -49.20
CA MET A 1 -18.93 26.34 -47.83
C MET A 1 -18.64 25.12 -46.99
N ASN A 2 -17.36 24.81 -46.78
CA ASN A 2 -16.91 23.57 -46.13
C ASN A 2 -16.24 23.99 -44.82
N SER A 3 -16.99 23.96 -43.72
CA SER A 3 -16.49 24.27 -42.37
C SER A 3 -16.57 23.01 -41.54
N GLN A 4 -15.63 22.09 -41.79
CA GLN A 4 -15.30 21.00 -40.88
C GLN A 4 -13.93 21.31 -40.30
N SER A 5 -13.89 22.19 -39.31
CA SER A 5 -12.80 22.22 -38.35
C SER A 5 -13.32 21.46 -37.15
N GLN A 6 -13.22 20.13 -37.22
CA GLN A 6 -13.30 19.30 -36.03
C GLN A 6 -12.17 19.78 -35.12
N ASP A 7 -12.54 20.22 -33.92
CA ASP A 7 -11.69 20.34 -32.74
C ASP A 7 -11.12 18.94 -32.42
N GLU A 8 -10.27 18.40 -33.28
CA GLU A 8 -9.43 17.24 -32.99
C GLU A 8 -8.35 17.72 -32.02
N TRP A 9 -8.75 17.83 -30.74
CA TRP A 9 -7.79 17.75 -29.66
C TRP A 9 -7.05 16.43 -29.89
N PRO A 10 -5.70 16.44 -30.02
CA PRO A 10 -5.00 15.18 -30.16
C PRO A 10 -5.40 14.33 -28.95
N GLU A 11 -5.66 13.04 -29.14
CA GLU A 11 -5.79 12.08 -28.04
C GLU A 11 -4.43 11.89 -27.33
N GLN A 12 -3.73 12.99 -27.06
CA GLN A 12 -2.52 13.00 -26.27
C GLN A 12 -2.92 12.58 -24.86
N VAL A 13 -2.63 11.31 -24.61
CA VAL A 13 -2.72 10.67 -23.32
C VAL A 13 -1.87 11.50 -22.38
N VAL A 14 -2.46 12.16 -21.37
CA VAL A 14 -1.73 13.01 -20.42
C VAL A 14 -1.73 12.40 -19.03
N CYS A 15 -0.71 12.72 -18.25
CA CYS A 15 -0.64 12.29 -16.86
C CYS A 15 -1.76 12.97 -16.05
N ALA A 16 -2.60 12.16 -15.41
CA ALA A 16 -3.69 12.64 -14.56
C ALA A 16 -3.24 13.47 -13.34
N ARG A 17 -1.95 13.42 -12.96
CA ARG A 17 -1.39 14.18 -11.82
C ARG A 17 -0.74 15.50 -12.23
N CYS A 18 0.04 15.51 -13.31
CA CYS A 18 0.90 16.65 -13.65
C CYS A 18 0.75 17.14 -15.09
N GLY A 19 -0.16 16.56 -15.87
CA GLY A 19 -0.54 17.06 -17.20
C GLY A 19 0.50 16.85 -18.31
N VAL A 20 1.67 16.27 -18.02
CA VAL A 20 2.66 15.93 -19.05
C VAL A 20 2.09 14.92 -20.04
N ALA A 21 2.38 15.15 -21.32
CA ALA A 21 2.08 14.21 -22.38
C ALA A 21 2.77 12.86 -22.11
N LEU A 22 1.98 11.81 -22.07
CA LEU A 22 2.41 10.44 -21.92
C LEU A 22 2.67 9.85 -23.32
N GLY A 23 3.84 9.26 -23.49
CA GLY A 23 4.10 8.36 -24.61
C GLY A 23 3.55 6.96 -24.31
N ASN A 24 4.17 5.93 -24.91
CA ASN A 24 3.81 4.52 -24.65
C ASN A 24 4.17 4.04 -23.23
N ASP A 25 5.03 4.78 -22.51
CA ASP A 25 5.50 4.43 -21.17
C ASP A 25 4.67 5.13 -20.09
N TYR A 26 3.42 4.69 -19.92
CA TYR A 26 2.54 5.16 -18.85
C TYR A 26 2.03 4.00 -18.00
N ARG A 27 1.62 4.32 -16.77
CA ARG A 27 1.01 3.35 -15.86
C ARG A 27 -0.41 3.76 -15.52
N ALA A 28 -1.35 2.83 -15.63
CA ALA A 28 -2.72 3.03 -15.21
C ALA A 28 -2.93 2.54 -13.77
N ASN A 29 -3.73 3.25 -12.99
CA ASN A 29 -4.23 2.74 -11.72
C ASN A 29 -5.49 1.86 -11.94
N ALA A 30 -6.01 1.26 -10.86
CA ALA A 30 -7.15 0.34 -10.92
C ALA A 30 -8.48 0.98 -11.41
N ILE A 31 -8.54 2.31 -11.49
CA ILE A 31 -9.72 3.06 -11.97
C ILE A 31 -9.50 3.66 -13.36
N GLY A 32 -8.40 3.30 -14.04
CA GLY A 32 -8.11 3.72 -15.41
C GLY A 32 -7.42 5.08 -15.56
N LEU A 33 -7.04 5.75 -14.47
CA LEU A 33 -6.25 6.99 -14.55
C LEU A 33 -4.81 6.67 -14.92
N ARG A 34 -4.27 7.42 -15.88
CA ARG A 34 -2.94 7.22 -16.45
C ARG A 34 -1.93 8.20 -15.83
N PHE A 35 -0.76 7.69 -15.47
CA PHE A 35 0.30 8.45 -14.82
C PHE A 35 1.64 8.24 -15.51
N CYS A 36 2.50 9.26 -15.49
CA CYS A 36 3.91 9.08 -15.83
C CYS A 36 4.60 8.22 -14.75
N PRO A 37 5.74 7.59 -15.05
CA PRO A 37 6.42 6.69 -14.12
C PRO A 37 6.69 7.31 -12.74
N ASP A 38 7.16 8.57 -12.70
CA ASP A 38 7.43 9.29 -11.46
C ASP A 38 6.16 9.59 -10.65
N CYS A 39 5.09 10.03 -11.31
CA CYS A 39 3.83 10.32 -10.65
C CYS A 39 3.10 9.07 -10.19
N TYR A 40 3.23 7.97 -10.93
CA TYR A 40 2.70 6.67 -10.52
C TYR A 40 3.40 6.17 -9.27
N LYS A 41 4.74 6.21 -9.25
CA LYS A 41 5.53 5.82 -8.07
C LYS A 41 5.16 6.66 -6.85
N SER A 42 5.09 7.98 -7.02
CA SER A 42 4.69 8.90 -5.96
C SER A 42 3.26 8.64 -5.46
N ALA A 43 2.32 8.35 -6.36
CA ALA A 43 0.94 8.01 -5.97
C ALA A 43 0.84 6.67 -5.24
N VAL A 44 1.67 5.69 -5.61
CA VAL A 44 1.77 4.41 -4.90
C VAL A 44 2.36 4.60 -3.50
N GLU A 45 3.45 5.38 -3.39
CA GLU A 45 4.07 5.71 -2.10
C GLU A 45 3.11 6.48 -1.18
N GLU A 46 2.37 7.44 -1.72
CA GLU A 46 1.35 8.21 -1.00
C GLU A 46 0.21 7.31 -0.50
N LYS A 47 -0.29 6.40 -1.34
CA LYS A 47 -1.32 5.41 -0.95
C LYS A 47 -0.82 4.44 0.13
N MET A 48 0.45 4.01 0.04
CA MET A 48 1.06 3.16 1.07
C MET A 48 1.23 3.94 2.38
N ARG A 49 1.69 5.19 2.31
CA ARG A 49 1.81 6.08 3.47
C ARG A 49 0.45 6.33 4.12
N GLU A 50 -0.60 6.56 3.34
CA GLU A 50 -1.97 6.76 3.85
C GLU A 50 -2.49 5.49 4.56
N ARG A 51 -2.30 4.31 3.96
CA ARG A 51 -2.65 3.04 4.61
C ARG A 51 -1.90 2.84 5.93
N SER A 52 -0.59 3.11 5.94
CA SER A 52 0.23 3.02 7.16
C SER A 52 -0.21 4.05 8.19
N ALA A 53 -0.43 5.31 7.81
CA ALA A 53 -0.91 6.36 8.70
C ALA A 53 -2.27 6.00 9.32
N ARG A 54 -3.17 5.39 8.55
CA ARG A 54 -4.45 4.91 9.05
C ARG A 54 -4.30 3.77 10.06
N VAL A 55 -3.36 2.85 9.83
CA VAL A 55 -3.03 1.82 10.84
C VAL A 55 -2.45 2.45 12.11
N TYR A 56 -1.62 3.48 12.01
CA TYR A 56 -1.10 4.19 13.17
C TYR A 56 -2.19 4.96 13.94
N LEU A 57 -3.11 5.64 13.24
CA LEU A 57 -4.13 6.47 13.88
C LEU A 57 -5.32 5.68 14.41
N GLU A 58 -5.78 4.68 13.65
CA GLU A 58 -7.04 3.97 13.90
C GLU A 58 -6.85 2.47 14.16
N GLY A 59 -5.65 1.93 13.92
CA GLY A 59 -5.37 0.52 14.08
C GLY A 59 -5.55 0.05 15.52
N ARG A 60 -6.20 -1.10 15.66
CA ARG A 60 -6.44 -1.78 16.93
C ARG A 60 -5.80 -3.15 16.91
N CYS A 61 -5.20 -3.53 18.03
CA CYS A 61 -4.65 -4.87 18.17
C CYS A 61 -5.76 -5.92 18.15
N SER A 62 -5.61 -6.93 17.30
CA SER A 62 -6.58 -8.02 17.20
C SER A 62 -6.66 -8.92 18.44
N ASN A 63 -5.70 -8.86 19.37
CA ASN A 63 -5.70 -9.65 20.60
C ASN A 63 -6.31 -8.90 21.80
N CYS A 64 -5.95 -7.63 22.00
CA CYS A 64 -6.36 -6.86 23.19
C CYS A 64 -7.24 -5.63 22.90
N GLY A 65 -7.46 -5.28 21.63
CA GLY A 65 -8.17 -4.05 21.24
C GLY A 65 -7.42 -2.75 21.52
N GLY A 66 -6.18 -2.82 22.02
CA GLY A 66 -5.33 -1.65 22.29
C GLY A 66 -5.00 -0.86 21.02
N SER A 67 -4.78 0.44 21.17
CA SER A 67 -4.34 1.31 20.07
C SER A 67 -2.95 0.89 19.58
N LEU A 68 -2.75 0.97 18.25
CA LEU A 68 -1.49 0.65 17.56
C LEU A 68 -0.63 1.89 17.26
N ILE A 69 -0.98 3.06 17.81
CA ILE A 69 -0.27 4.32 17.56
C ILE A 69 1.19 4.29 17.98
N ASN A 70 1.53 3.48 18.99
CA ASN A 70 2.91 3.29 19.48
C ASN A 70 3.63 2.12 18.79
N GLY A 71 3.13 1.68 17.64
CA GLY A 71 3.71 0.61 16.85
C GLY A 71 2.85 -0.65 16.82
N TYR A 72 3.05 -1.43 15.76
CA TYR A 72 2.36 -2.69 15.52
C TYR A 72 3.29 -3.72 14.88
N ARG A 73 2.93 -4.99 15.02
CA ARG A 73 3.52 -6.12 14.28
C ARG A 73 2.42 -6.81 13.49
N GLN A 74 2.77 -7.31 12.31
CA GLN A 74 1.84 -8.02 11.45
C GLN A 74 2.30 -9.46 11.29
N ASN A 75 1.37 -10.42 11.38
CA ASN A 75 1.68 -11.82 11.08
C ASN A 75 1.60 -12.11 9.57
N GLN A 76 1.97 -13.32 9.15
CA GLN A 76 1.93 -13.74 7.73
C GLN A 76 0.55 -13.65 7.07
N PHE A 77 -0.52 -13.58 7.85
CA PHE A 77 -1.90 -13.47 7.36
C PHE A 77 -2.40 -12.01 7.31
N GLY A 78 -1.54 -11.04 7.63
CA GLY A 78 -1.90 -9.63 7.63
C GLY A 78 -2.58 -9.13 8.91
N VAL A 79 -2.69 -9.96 9.96
CA VAL A 79 -3.35 -9.60 11.22
C VAL A 79 -2.43 -8.74 12.07
N LEU A 80 -2.97 -7.64 12.62
CA LEU A 80 -2.21 -6.61 13.34
C LEU A 80 -2.25 -6.82 14.86
N TYR A 81 -1.08 -6.77 15.48
CA TYR A 81 -0.91 -6.95 16.92
C TYR A 81 -0.11 -5.81 17.53
N CYS A 82 -0.45 -5.48 18.78
CA CYS A 82 0.43 -4.67 19.62
C CYS A 82 1.73 -5.45 19.86
N PRO A 83 2.91 -4.79 19.97
CA PRO A 83 4.18 -5.48 20.20
C PRO A 83 4.12 -6.51 21.35
N PRO A 84 3.65 -6.18 22.58
CA PRO A 84 3.61 -7.16 23.66
C PRO A 84 2.59 -8.29 23.41
N CYS A 85 1.53 -8.04 22.63
CA CYS A 85 0.56 -9.06 22.24
C CYS A 85 1.17 -10.05 21.26
N TYR A 86 1.95 -9.54 20.31
CA TYR A 86 2.64 -10.35 19.32
C TYR A 86 3.71 -11.22 19.96
N ASP A 87 4.51 -10.66 20.87
CA ASP A 87 5.57 -11.38 21.58
C ASP A 87 4.97 -12.55 22.38
N ARG A 88 3.88 -12.34 23.13
CA ARG A 88 3.16 -13.41 23.84
C ARG A 88 2.66 -14.53 22.93
N ILE A 89 2.22 -14.21 21.71
CA ILE A 89 1.76 -15.20 20.74
C ILE A 89 2.95 -15.95 20.14
N ALA A 90 4.06 -15.26 19.89
CA ALA A 90 5.30 -15.85 19.41
C ALA A 90 5.89 -16.82 20.47
N GLU A 91 5.90 -16.44 21.74
CA GLU A 91 6.33 -17.30 22.86
C GLU A 91 5.47 -18.56 22.98
N ARG A 92 4.15 -18.46 22.75
CA ARG A 92 3.23 -19.61 22.78
C ARG A 92 3.38 -20.57 21.61
N ARG A 93 3.99 -20.14 20.50
CA ARG A 93 4.31 -21.04 19.39
C ARG A 93 5.52 -21.93 19.70
N GLY A 94 6.13 -21.74 20.88
CA GLY A 94 7.33 -22.42 21.30
C GLY A 94 8.55 -21.98 20.48
N PRO A 95 9.77 -22.08 21.01
CA PRO A 95 10.92 -22.20 20.13
C PRO A 95 10.69 -23.41 19.19
N PRO A 96 11.26 -23.43 17.98
CA PRO A 96 11.36 -24.69 17.26
C PRO A 96 12.01 -25.69 18.23
N SER A 97 11.33 -26.80 18.51
CA SER A 97 11.89 -27.88 19.30
C SER A 97 13.14 -28.36 18.58
N THR A 98 14.31 -27.85 18.96
CA THR A 98 15.57 -28.51 18.71
C THR A 98 15.54 -29.75 19.60
N GLY A 99 15.15 -30.87 18.99
CA GLY A 99 15.34 -32.17 19.58
C GLY A 99 16.84 -32.38 19.77
N GLU A 100 17.30 -32.21 20.99
CA GLU A 100 18.54 -32.81 21.47
C GLU A 100 18.11 -33.86 22.50
N GLU A 101 17.82 -35.05 21.97
CA GLU A 101 17.79 -36.29 22.73
C GLU A 101 19.23 -36.63 23.14
N GLU A 102 19.60 -36.41 24.39
CA GLU A 102 20.73 -37.12 25.01
C GLU A 102 20.34 -37.57 26.42
N GLY A 103 20.21 -38.89 26.56
CA GLY A 103 19.91 -39.62 27.80
C GLY A 103 19.89 -41.11 27.56
#